data_AF-A0AAN6XX61-F1
#
_entry.id   AF-A0AAN6XX61-F1
#
_cell.length_a   1.000
_cell.length_b   1.000
_cell.length_c   1.000
_cell.angle_alpha   90.00
_cell.angle_beta   90.00
_cell.angle_gamma   90.00
#
_symmetry.space_group_name_H-M   'P 1'
#
loop_
_entity.id
_entity.type
_entity.pdbx_description
1 polymer ?
#
loop_
_entity_poly.entity_id
_entity_poly.type
_entity_poly.pdbx_seq_one_letter_code
_entity_poly.pdbx_strand_id
1 'polypeptide(L)'
;MAAPPKPPFKPTATVIANGYTDQEGRDLAEKGGNATVQQLVLALDVIVGLFEDQGVTCAVMGGLALNFRGSTRDTHDVDITAACDMRTLRQACLSHPRLKVPIGPGSGVMRVFVHVGPKYGESVAEKWVQVDIILRGSLGAPDDLHGTTETVSTKTQQGPKEYVVIDLLRHFQSKLGAFFARNGKSDFEDLVFMCNTYFEQIAVFRGQLSFAQREHFVRQFIAQTGIRGRARAVKLKRLLAVP
;
A
#
# COMPACT_ATOMS: atom_id res chain seq x y z
N MET A 1 35.39 39.12 25.51
CA MET A 1 34.15 39.65 24.93
C MET A 1 33.38 38.48 24.33
N ALA A 2 32.24 38.12 24.90
CA ALA A 2 31.41 37.02 24.41
C ALA A 2 30.58 37.48 23.21
N ALA A 3 30.52 36.65 22.16
CA ALA A 3 29.72 36.94 20.97
C ALA A 3 28.22 36.99 21.32
N PRO A 4 27.45 37.91 20.72
CA PRO A 4 26.03 38.03 21.00
C PRO A 4 25.26 36.77 20.56
N PRO A 5 24.20 36.39 21.30
CA PRO A 5 23.39 35.23 20.96
C PRO A 5 22.74 35.40 19.58
N LYS A 6 22.85 34.36 18.74
CA LYS A 6 22.17 34.33 17.45
C LYS A 6 20.65 34.40 17.67
N PRO A 7 19.92 35.20 16.86
CA PRO A 7 18.47 35.27 16.96
C PRO A 7 17.84 33.90 16.65
N PRO A 8 16.69 33.58 17.26
CA PRO A 8 15.98 32.33 17.01
C PRO A 8 15.53 32.27 15.55
N PHE A 9 15.77 31.11 14.93
CA PHE A 9 15.28 30.78 13.60
C PHE A 9 13.75 30.88 13.59
N LYS A 10 13.20 31.84 12.85
CA LYS A 10 11.78 31.88 12.51
C LYS A 10 11.64 31.25 11.12
N PRO A 11 11.04 30.05 10.98
CA PRO A 11 10.73 29.51 9.68
C PRO A 11 9.69 30.44 9.05
N THR A 12 10.08 31.19 8.02
CA THR A 12 9.13 31.83 7.13
C THR A 12 8.36 30.70 6.48
N ALA A 13 7.06 30.59 6.77
CA ALA A 13 6.19 29.59 6.17
C ALA A 13 6.07 29.90 4.67
N THR A 14 6.97 29.33 3.87
CA THR A 14 6.73 29.20 2.44
C THR A 14 5.48 28.32 2.33
N VAL A 15 4.36 28.92 1.91
CA VAL A 15 3.17 28.17 1.56
C VAL A 15 3.57 27.27 0.39
N ILE A 16 3.89 26.02 0.69
CA ILE A 16 4.05 25.00 -0.31
C ILE A 16 2.65 24.82 -0.89
N ALA A 17 2.41 25.30 -2.12
CA ALA A 17 1.05 25.35 -2.72
C ALA A 17 0.31 23.99 -2.70
N ASN A 18 1.08 22.90 -2.70
CA ASN A 18 0.60 21.52 -2.66
C ASN A 18 0.78 20.85 -1.28
N GLY A 19 1.22 21.60 -0.26
CA GLY A 19 1.37 21.14 1.11
C GLY A 19 0.02 20.93 1.82
N TYR A 20 -0.03 20.02 2.78
CA TYR A 20 -1.10 19.93 3.77
C TYR A 20 -0.54 19.72 5.19
N THR A 21 -1.27 20.23 6.18
CA THR A 21 -1.06 20.03 7.63
C THR A 21 -1.77 18.78 8.12
N ASP A 22 -1.41 18.26 9.30
CA ASP A 22 -2.03 17.03 9.83
C ASP A 22 -3.57 17.09 9.91
N GLN A 23 -4.14 18.27 10.19
CA GLN A 23 -5.60 18.44 10.19
C GLN A 23 -6.18 18.35 8.78
N GLU A 24 -5.62 19.08 7.82
CA GLU A 24 -6.05 19.00 6.42
C GLU A 24 -5.88 17.59 5.85
N GLY A 25 -4.85 16.86 6.28
CA GLY A 25 -4.64 15.45 5.92
C GLY A 25 -5.75 14.53 6.44
N ARG A 26 -6.26 14.76 7.66
CA ARG A 26 -7.43 14.03 8.19
C ARG A 26 -8.68 14.35 7.38
N ASP A 27 -8.91 15.62 7.07
CA ASP A 27 -10.07 16.06 6.28
C ASP A 27 -10.01 15.48 4.85
N LEU A 28 -8.82 15.40 4.25
CA LEU A 28 -8.59 14.76 2.96
C LEU A 28 -8.84 13.25 3.01
N ALA A 29 -8.41 12.56 4.07
CA ALA A 29 -8.68 11.14 4.25
C ALA A 29 -10.17 10.84 4.40
N GLU A 30 -10.91 11.66 5.16
CA GLU A 30 -12.36 11.55 5.27
C GLU A 30 -13.05 11.77 3.92
N LYS A 31 -12.68 12.85 3.21
CA LYS A 31 -13.20 13.13 1.86
C LYS A 31 -12.84 12.05 0.84
N GLY A 32 -11.68 11.41 1.01
CA GLY A 32 -11.20 10.32 0.18
C GLY A 32 -11.82 8.96 0.50
N GLY A 33 -12.47 8.83 1.66
CA GLY A 33 -13.14 7.60 2.07
C GLY A 33 -14.12 7.08 1.01
N ASN A 34 -14.21 5.75 0.88
CA ASN A 34 -15.04 5.06 -0.09
C ASN A 34 -14.68 5.35 -1.56
N ALA A 35 -13.43 5.70 -1.86
CA ALA A 35 -12.96 5.75 -3.25
C ALA A 35 -13.20 4.40 -3.95
N THR A 36 -13.69 4.46 -5.18
CA THR A 36 -13.94 3.26 -5.99
C THR A 36 -12.63 2.73 -6.58
N VAL A 37 -12.59 1.43 -6.92
CA VAL A 37 -11.40 0.84 -7.56
C VAL A 37 -10.97 1.61 -8.80
N GLN A 38 -11.90 2.16 -9.59
CA GLN A 38 -11.56 2.97 -10.76
C GLN A 38 -10.85 4.28 -10.36
N GLN A 39 -11.31 4.96 -9.31
CA GLN A 39 -10.63 6.14 -8.78
C GLN A 39 -9.23 5.79 -8.24
N LEU A 40 -9.08 4.63 -7.60
CA LEU A 40 -7.77 4.13 -7.14
C LEU A 40 -6.81 3.87 -8.29
N VAL A 41 -7.29 3.23 -9.37
CA VAL A 41 -6.49 2.97 -10.57
C VAL A 41 -6.03 4.28 -11.24
N LEU A 42 -6.91 5.27 -11.36
CA LEU A 42 -6.54 6.59 -11.91
C LEU A 42 -5.52 7.31 -11.04
N ALA A 43 -5.67 7.24 -9.71
CA ALA A 43 -4.69 7.80 -8.78
C ALA A 43 -3.34 7.09 -8.87
N LEU A 44 -3.36 5.76 -9.00
CA LEU A 44 -2.16 4.96 -9.22
C LEU A 44 -1.45 5.34 -10.53
N ASP A 45 -2.19 5.48 -11.63
CA ASP A 45 -1.63 5.88 -12.93
C ASP A 45 -0.86 7.21 -12.85
N VAL A 46 -1.39 8.18 -12.09
CA VAL A 46 -0.72 9.47 -11.84
C VAL A 46 0.61 9.27 -11.11
N ILE A 47 0.65 8.44 -10.07
CA ILE A 47 1.86 8.23 -9.29
C ILE A 47 2.89 7.41 -10.06
N VAL A 48 2.46 6.37 -10.77
CA VAL A 48 3.35 5.56 -11.63
C VAL A 48 3.98 6.44 -12.71
N GLY A 49 3.19 7.23 -13.44
CA GLY A 49 3.72 8.14 -14.46
C GLY A 49 4.69 9.17 -13.87
N LEU A 50 4.36 9.77 -12.71
CA LEU A 50 5.25 10.68 -12.00
C LEU A 50 6.60 10.02 -11.64
N PHE A 51 6.57 8.77 -11.20
CA PHE A 51 7.78 8.06 -10.80
C PHE A 51 8.61 7.59 -11.99
N GLU A 52 7.97 7.17 -13.08
CA GLU A 52 8.63 6.87 -14.35
C GLU A 52 9.38 8.09 -14.89
N ASP A 53 8.74 9.27 -14.91
CA ASP A 53 9.34 10.54 -15.35
C ASP A 53 10.56 10.96 -14.50
N GLN A 54 10.62 10.50 -13.25
CA GLN A 54 11.72 10.79 -12.31
C GLN A 54 12.71 9.63 -12.16
N GLY A 55 12.55 8.53 -12.91
CA GLY A 55 13.40 7.34 -12.81
C GLY A 55 13.31 6.62 -11.45
N VAL A 56 12.19 6.73 -10.75
CA VAL A 56 11.93 6.07 -9.47
C VAL A 56 11.24 4.73 -9.72
N THR A 57 11.92 3.63 -9.40
CA THR A 57 11.29 2.30 -9.42
C THR A 57 10.24 2.20 -8.31
N CYS A 58 9.06 1.69 -8.65
CA CYS A 58 7.99 1.44 -7.70
C CYS A 58 7.21 0.17 -8.01
N ALA A 59 6.44 -0.31 -7.03
CA ALA A 59 5.53 -1.43 -7.21
C ALA A 59 4.28 -1.26 -6.33
N VAL A 60 3.13 -1.72 -6.81
CA VAL A 60 1.87 -1.71 -6.05
C VAL A 60 1.89 -2.81 -5.00
N MET A 61 1.37 -2.51 -3.81
CA MET A 61 1.16 -3.46 -2.73
C MET A 61 -0.22 -3.29 -2.11
N GLY A 62 -0.46 -3.96 -0.97
CA GLY A 62 -1.68 -3.79 -0.20
C GLY A 62 -2.95 -4.25 -0.91
N GLY A 63 -4.08 -3.61 -0.57
CA GLY A 63 -5.40 -4.08 -1.03
C GLY A 63 -5.59 -4.03 -2.54
N LEU A 64 -5.13 -2.96 -3.20
CA LEU A 64 -5.29 -2.80 -4.65
C LEU A 64 -4.50 -3.86 -5.44
N ALA A 65 -3.28 -4.20 -5.00
CA ALA A 65 -2.52 -5.28 -5.62
C ALA A 65 -3.21 -6.66 -5.49
N LEU A 66 -3.97 -6.90 -4.41
CA LEU A 66 -4.82 -8.11 -4.31
C LEU A 66 -6.07 -8.02 -5.18
N ASN A 67 -6.62 -6.82 -5.38
CA ASN A 67 -7.73 -6.60 -6.30
C ASN A 67 -7.33 -6.95 -7.75
N PHE A 68 -6.13 -6.54 -8.19
CA PHE A 68 -5.58 -6.94 -9.50
C PHE A 68 -5.41 -8.46 -9.64
N ARG A 69 -5.26 -9.16 -8.51
CA ARG A 69 -5.18 -10.61 -8.39
C ARG A 69 -6.55 -11.30 -8.25
N GLY A 70 -7.65 -10.55 -8.32
CA GLY A 70 -9.00 -11.09 -8.27
C GLY A 70 -9.64 -11.13 -6.88
N SER A 71 -9.05 -10.47 -5.87
CA SER A 71 -9.73 -10.27 -4.59
C SER A 71 -10.94 -9.34 -4.78
N THR A 72 -12.08 -9.73 -4.22
CA THR A 72 -13.31 -8.92 -4.21
C THR A 72 -13.46 -8.07 -2.95
N ARG A 73 -12.45 -8.04 -2.07
CA ARG A 73 -12.48 -7.19 -0.88
C ARG A 73 -12.39 -5.72 -1.31
N ASP A 74 -13.23 -4.89 -0.71
CA ASP A 74 -13.16 -3.44 -0.89
C ASP A 74 -11.82 -2.89 -0.36
N THR A 75 -11.24 -1.96 -1.11
CA THR A 75 -10.05 -1.18 -0.74
C THR A 75 -10.32 0.27 -1.16
N HIS A 76 -9.83 1.23 -0.39
CA HIS A 76 -10.17 2.65 -0.56
C HIS A 76 -8.95 3.55 -0.62
N ASP A 77 -7.77 2.96 -0.59
CA ASP A 77 -6.47 3.56 -0.71
C ASP A 77 -5.58 2.74 -1.64
N VAL A 78 -4.50 3.38 -2.07
CA VAL A 78 -3.44 2.77 -2.87
C VAL A 78 -2.20 2.67 -2.00
N ASP A 79 -1.67 1.48 -1.81
CA ASP A 79 -0.34 1.29 -1.22
C ASP A 79 0.67 1.03 -2.34
N ILE A 80 1.77 1.77 -2.36
CA ILE A 80 2.90 1.50 -3.25
C ILE A 80 4.21 1.50 -2.47
N THR A 81 5.17 0.71 -2.92
CA THR A 81 6.56 0.79 -2.47
C THR A 81 7.40 1.56 -3.47
N ALA A 82 8.32 2.40 -3.01
CA ALA A 82 9.21 3.20 -3.86
C ALA A 82 10.68 3.02 -3.48
N ALA A 83 11.53 2.81 -4.49
CA ALA A 83 12.96 2.58 -4.34
C ALA A 83 13.78 3.88 -4.26
N CYS A 84 13.33 4.87 -3.48
CA CYS A 84 14.03 6.15 -3.30
C CYS A 84 14.14 6.56 -1.82
N ASP A 85 14.78 7.70 -1.54
CA ASP A 85 14.79 8.32 -0.21
C ASP A 85 13.62 9.31 -0.04
N MET A 86 13.29 9.68 1.20
CA MET A 86 12.18 10.60 1.50
C MET A 86 12.37 12.00 0.87
N ARG A 87 13.61 12.44 0.65
CA ARG A 87 13.90 13.74 0.04
C ARG A 87 13.58 13.71 -1.46
N THR A 88 14.05 12.70 -2.18
CA THR A 88 13.73 12.47 -3.60
C THR A 88 12.22 12.31 -3.78
N LEU A 89 11.57 11.53 -2.91
CA LEU A 89 10.13 11.32 -2.95
C LEU A 89 9.36 12.65 -2.79
N ARG A 90 9.71 13.47 -1.80
CA ARG A 90 9.07 14.78 -1.62
C ARG A 90 9.32 15.69 -2.81
N GLN A 91 10.54 15.72 -3.35
CA GLN A 91 10.86 16.55 -4.50
C GLN A 91 10.02 16.17 -5.73
N ALA A 92 9.84 14.86 -5.98
CA ALA A 92 8.99 14.38 -7.06
C ALA A 92 7.52 14.78 -6.87
N CYS A 93 6.96 14.62 -5.66
CA CYS A 93 5.53 14.85 -5.44
C CYS A 93 5.15 16.33 -5.32
N LEU A 94 6.04 17.19 -4.80
CA LEU A 94 5.71 18.59 -4.50
C LEU A 94 5.38 19.43 -5.74
N SER A 95 5.99 19.13 -6.88
CA SER A 95 5.80 19.86 -8.13
C SER A 95 4.51 19.49 -8.87
N HIS A 96 3.87 18.37 -8.51
CA HIS A 96 2.78 17.84 -9.31
C HIS A 96 1.42 18.46 -8.93
N PRO A 97 0.68 19.07 -9.88
CA PRO A 97 -0.50 19.88 -9.60
C PRO A 97 -1.72 19.08 -9.11
N ARG A 98 -1.71 17.75 -9.27
CA ARG A 98 -2.79 16.86 -8.79
C ARG A 98 -2.56 16.36 -7.36
N LEU A 99 -1.43 16.68 -6.76
CA LEU A 99 -0.96 16.07 -5.51
C LEU A 99 -1.11 17.02 -4.33
N LYS A 100 -1.53 16.47 -3.20
CA LYS A 100 -1.38 17.07 -1.87
C LYS A 100 -0.39 16.25 -1.07
N VAL A 101 0.63 16.91 -0.55
CA VAL A 101 1.83 16.31 0.09
C VAL A 101 1.95 16.84 1.53
N PRO A 102 2.32 16.02 2.52
CA PRO A 102 2.41 16.48 3.89
C PRO A 102 3.54 17.50 4.05
N ILE A 103 3.31 18.53 4.87
CA ILE A 103 4.34 19.54 5.23
C ILE A 103 5.27 19.01 6.33
N GLY A 104 4.75 18.19 7.25
CA GLY A 104 5.49 17.66 8.40
C GLY A 104 6.61 16.66 8.05
N PRO A 105 7.46 16.28 9.01
CA PRO A 105 8.45 15.22 8.79
C PRO A 105 7.75 13.90 8.41
N GLY A 106 8.32 13.17 7.45
CA GLY A 106 7.88 11.83 7.07
C GLY A 106 8.96 10.82 7.42
N SER A 107 8.57 9.65 7.92
CA SER A 107 9.49 8.54 8.21
C SER A 107 8.91 7.23 7.69
N GLY A 108 9.60 6.59 6.74
CA GLY A 108 9.24 5.30 6.17
C GLY A 108 8.00 5.30 5.26
N VAL A 109 7.03 6.19 5.48
CA VAL A 109 5.81 6.32 4.66
C VAL A 109 5.51 7.80 4.41
N MET A 110 5.13 8.11 3.19
CA MET A 110 4.55 9.41 2.82
C MET A 110 3.16 9.20 2.26
N ARG A 111 2.14 9.63 3.02
CA ARG A 111 0.76 9.67 2.55
C ARG A 111 0.56 10.89 1.67
N VAL A 112 0.14 10.70 0.44
CA VAL A 112 -0.27 11.79 -0.45
C VAL A 112 -1.74 11.63 -0.83
N PHE A 113 -2.34 12.71 -1.31
CA PHE A 113 -3.67 12.65 -1.89
C PHE A 113 -3.61 13.07 -3.35
N VAL A 114 -4.15 12.22 -4.22
CA VAL A 114 -4.21 12.46 -5.67
C VAL A 114 -5.62 12.88 -6.04
N HIS A 115 -5.75 14.00 -6.73
CA HIS A 115 -7.02 14.47 -7.24
C HIS A 115 -7.36 13.77 -8.55
N VAL A 116 -8.49 13.08 -8.60
CA VAL A 116 -9.04 12.40 -9.79
C VAL A 116 -10.44 12.97 -10.09
N GLY A 117 -10.86 12.90 -11.36
CA GLY A 117 -12.18 13.32 -11.79
C GLY A 117 -12.21 14.14 -13.10
N PRO A 118 -13.37 14.73 -13.43
CA PRO A 118 -13.62 15.32 -14.76
C PRO A 118 -12.73 16.51 -15.08
N LYS A 119 -12.20 17.19 -14.05
CA LYS A 119 -11.21 18.26 -14.18
C LYS A 119 -9.95 17.83 -14.95
N TYR A 120 -9.65 16.52 -14.95
CA TYR A 120 -8.51 15.93 -15.67
C TYR A 120 -8.94 15.04 -16.85
N GLY A 121 -10.18 15.20 -17.34
CA GLY A 121 -10.71 14.42 -18.47
C GLY A 121 -11.11 12.98 -18.11
N GLU A 122 -11.20 12.66 -16.82
CA GLU A 122 -11.56 11.32 -16.35
C GLU A 122 -13.08 11.19 -16.16
N SER A 123 -13.65 10.03 -16.49
CA SER A 123 -15.10 9.77 -16.42
C SER A 123 -15.62 9.41 -15.02
N VAL A 124 -14.81 9.58 -13.97
CA VAL A 124 -15.19 9.31 -12.57
C VAL A 124 -15.62 10.58 -11.85
N ALA A 125 -16.38 10.44 -10.76
CA ALA A 125 -16.68 11.57 -9.88
C ALA A 125 -15.38 12.13 -9.25
N GLU A 126 -15.38 13.45 -9.02
CA GLU A 126 -14.26 14.16 -8.42
C GLU A 126 -13.95 13.65 -7.01
N LYS A 127 -12.68 13.33 -6.73
CA LYS A 127 -12.26 12.70 -5.48
C LYS A 127 -10.78 12.96 -5.18
N TRP A 128 -10.46 13.11 -3.91
CA TRP A 128 -9.11 13.01 -3.39
C TRP A 128 -8.85 11.58 -2.97
N VAL A 129 -7.95 10.88 -3.65
CA VAL A 129 -7.63 9.48 -3.35
C VAL A 129 -6.37 9.42 -2.51
N GLN A 130 -6.43 8.67 -1.41
CA GLN A 130 -5.26 8.43 -0.57
C GLN A 130 -4.30 7.46 -1.25
N VAL A 131 -3.03 7.84 -1.32
CA VAL A 131 -1.94 6.98 -1.76
C VAL A 131 -0.85 6.97 -0.69
N ASP A 132 -0.59 5.80 -0.11
CA ASP A 132 0.49 5.58 0.83
C ASP A 132 1.73 5.10 0.07
N ILE A 133 2.75 5.96 0.05
CA ILE A 133 4.03 5.69 -0.58
C ILE A 133 5.00 5.23 0.49
N ILE A 134 5.30 3.94 0.47
CA ILE A 134 6.08 3.23 1.49
C ILE A 134 7.52 3.11 0.98
N LEU A 135 8.48 3.58 1.76
CA LEU A 135 9.89 3.41 1.44
C LEU A 135 10.34 1.99 1.75
N ARG A 136 11.37 1.54 1.03
CA ARG A 136 12.02 0.25 1.22
C ARG A 136 12.26 -0.08 2.70
N GLY A 137 11.99 -1.33 3.10
CA GLY A 137 12.16 -1.82 4.47
C GLY A 137 11.11 -1.35 5.48
N SER A 138 10.14 -0.50 5.07
CA SER A 138 9.06 -0.01 5.95
C SER A 138 7.77 -0.78 5.71
N LEU A 139 7.01 -1.09 6.77
CA LEU A 139 5.67 -1.72 6.69
C LEU A 139 5.56 -2.95 5.77
N GLY A 140 6.62 -3.74 5.66
CA GLY A 140 6.66 -4.94 4.81
C GLY A 140 6.92 -4.66 3.32
N ALA A 141 7.26 -3.43 2.95
CA ALA A 141 7.87 -3.13 1.66
C ALA A 141 9.25 -3.83 1.55
N PRO A 142 9.55 -4.48 0.42
CA PRO A 142 10.87 -5.09 0.20
C PRO A 142 12.01 -4.06 0.25
N ASP A 143 13.20 -4.49 0.68
CA ASP A 143 14.41 -3.65 0.66
C ASP A 143 14.94 -3.40 -0.76
N ASP A 144 14.74 -4.40 -1.62
CA ASP A 144 15.07 -4.39 -3.03
C ASP A 144 13.81 -4.78 -3.82
N LEU A 145 13.46 -3.98 -4.84
CA LEU A 145 12.35 -4.28 -5.74
C LEU A 145 12.80 -5.17 -6.91
N HIS A 146 14.11 -5.27 -7.18
CA HIS A 146 14.61 -6.16 -8.21
C HIS A 146 14.44 -7.62 -7.77
N GLY A 147 13.65 -8.38 -8.54
CA GLY A 147 13.38 -9.78 -8.26
C GLY A 147 12.37 -10.04 -7.13
N THR A 148 11.72 -9.00 -6.59
CA THR A 148 10.61 -9.15 -5.64
C THR A 148 9.28 -8.60 -6.15
N THR A 149 9.20 -8.40 -7.47
CA THR A 149 8.04 -7.85 -8.15
C THR A 149 7.66 -8.73 -9.32
N GLU A 150 6.40 -8.66 -9.71
CA GLU A 150 5.88 -9.30 -10.92
C GLU A 150 4.92 -8.35 -11.63
N THR A 151 4.73 -8.55 -12.92
CA THR A 151 3.73 -7.83 -13.70
C THR A 151 2.41 -8.57 -13.65
N VAL A 152 1.34 -7.87 -13.26
CA VAL A 152 -0.03 -8.41 -13.27
C VAL A 152 -0.87 -7.63 -14.26
N SER A 153 -1.50 -8.35 -15.20
CA SER A 153 -2.46 -7.78 -16.14
C SER A 153 -3.85 -7.74 -15.50
N THR A 154 -4.50 -6.58 -15.54
CA THR A 154 -5.86 -6.36 -15.02
C THR A 154 -6.73 -5.66 -16.05
N LYS A 155 -8.05 -5.91 -16.03
CA LYS A 155 -9.01 -5.19 -16.86
C LYS A 155 -9.47 -3.94 -16.13
N THR A 156 -9.12 -2.78 -16.66
CA THR A 156 -9.62 -1.48 -16.20
C THR A 156 -10.73 -0.99 -17.12
N GLN A 157 -11.45 0.06 -16.75
CA GLN A 157 -12.42 0.69 -17.65
C GLN A 157 -11.76 1.35 -18.88
N GLN A 158 -10.45 1.63 -18.81
CA GLN A 158 -9.66 2.13 -19.93
C GLN A 158 -9.10 0.99 -20.82
N GLY A 159 -9.44 -0.26 -20.51
CA GLY A 159 -8.94 -1.46 -21.18
C GLY A 159 -7.97 -2.28 -20.32
N PRO A 160 -7.39 -3.34 -20.89
CA PRO A 160 -6.35 -4.11 -20.24
C PRO A 160 -5.14 -3.22 -19.91
N LYS A 161 -4.64 -3.30 -18.68
CA LYS A 161 -3.42 -2.64 -18.23
C LYS A 161 -2.54 -3.61 -17.47
N GLU A 162 -1.26 -3.30 -17.43
CA GLU A 162 -0.27 -4.05 -16.68
C GLU A 162 0.30 -3.18 -15.57
N TYR A 163 0.38 -3.74 -14.37
CA TYR A 163 0.97 -3.07 -13.21
C TYR A 163 2.06 -3.92 -12.61
N VAL A 164 3.17 -3.28 -12.25
CA VAL A 164 4.21 -3.90 -11.44
C VAL A 164 3.71 -3.95 -10.01
N VAL A 165 3.58 -5.15 -9.47
CA VAL A 165 3.14 -5.40 -8.08
C VAL A 165 4.23 -6.15 -7.33
N ILE A 166 4.23 -6.06 -5.99
CA ILE A 166 5.08 -6.96 -5.20
C ILE A 166 4.66 -8.41 -5.43
N ASP A 167 5.65 -9.30 -5.45
CA ASP A 167 5.43 -10.72 -5.69
C ASP A 167 4.54 -11.34 -4.58
N LEU A 168 3.98 -12.51 -4.88
CA LEU A 168 3.06 -13.18 -3.95
C LEU A 168 3.70 -13.51 -2.59
N LEU A 169 5.00 -13.86 -2.54
CA LEU A 169 5.70 -14.16 -1.28
C LEU A 169 5.80 -12.90 -0.41
N ARG A 170 6.25 -11.78 -0.98
CA ARG A 170 6.37 -10.50 -0.27
C ARG A 170 5.02 -9.97 0.18
N HIS A 171 4.01 -10.10 -0.68
CA HIS A 171 2.65 -9.73 -0.31
C HIS A 171 2.17 -10.56 0.89
N PHE A 172 2.38 -11.88 0.87
CA PHE A 172 1.96 -12.75 1.96
C PHE A 172 2.73 -12.44 3.24
N GLN A 173 4.04 -12.21 3.16
CA GLN A 173 4.88 -11.80 4.31
C GLN A 173 4.39 -10.50 4.94
N SER A 174 4.13 -9.46 4.13
CA SER A 174 3.63 -8.17 4.61
C SER A 174 2.28 -8.33 5.33
N LYS A 175 1.32 -9.05 4.73
CA LYS A 175 0.00 -9.29 5.34
C LYS A 175 0.06 -10.15 6.59
N LEU A 176 0.90 -11.18 6.59
CA LEU A 176 1.08 -12.07 7.73
C LEU A 176 1.72 -11.33 8.91
N GLY A 177 2.72 -10.48 8.64
CA GLY A 177 3.33 -9.61 9.64
C GLY A 177 2.36 -8.57 10.19
N ALA A 178 1.62 -7.89 9.32
CA ALA A 178 0.60 -6.92 9.72
C ALA A 178 -0.49 -7.58 10.58
N PHE A 179 -1.03 -8.73 10.15
CA PHE A 179 -2.02 -9.48 10.92
C PHE A 179 -1.49 -9.91 12.28
N PHE A 180 -0.26 -10.42 12.34
CA PHE A 180 0.37 -10.81 13.60
C PHE A 180 0.50 -9.64 14.58
N ALA A 181 0.84 -8.45 14.08
CA ALA A 181 1.04 -7.26 14.91
C ALA A 181 -0.29 -6.65 15.42
N ARG A 182 -1.35 -6.63 14.59
CA ARG A 182 -2.57 -5.85 14.89
C ARG A 182 -3.87 -6.64 14.92
N ASN A 183 -3.87 -7.93 14.58
CA ASN A 183 -5.07 -8.76 14.41
C ASN A 183 -6.14 -8.11 13.50
N GLY A 184 -5.69 -7.42 12.45
CA GLY A 184 -6.57 -6.68 11.55
C GLY A 184 -7.50 -7.58 10.74
N LYS A 185 -8.80 -7.27 10.71
CA LYS A 185 -9.79 -8.03 9.94
C LYS A 185 -9.46 -8.08 8.44
N SER A 186 -9.05 -6.95 7.86
CA SER A 186 -8.69 -6.89 6.44
C SER A 186 -7.49 -7.75 6.09
N ASP A 187 -6.45 -7.77 6.93
CA ASP A 187 -5.28 -8.65 6.71
C ASP A 187 -5.67 -10.13 6.86
N PHE A 188 -6.56 -10.46 7.80
CA PHE A 188 -7.09 -11.82 7.93
C PHE A 188 -7.83 -12.27 6.66
N GLU A 189 -8.73 -11.43 6.14
CA GLU A 189 -9.47 -11.70 4.91
C GLU A 189 -8.54 -11.85 3.71
N ASP A 190 -7.54 -10.98 3.59
CA ASP A 190 -6.51 -11.05 2.55
C ASP A 190 -5.72 -12.36 2.62
N LEU A 191 -5.27 -12.78 3.81
CA LEU A 191 -4.57 -14.06 4.01
C LEU A 191 -5.45 -15.26 3.66
N VAL A 192 -6.74 -15.22 4.02
CA VAL A 192 -7.71 -16.27 3.67
C VAL A 192 -7.90 -16.34 2.15
N PHE A 193 -8.06 -15.20 1.48
CA PHE A 193 -8.13 -15.12 0.03
C PHE A 193 -6.88 -15.74 -0.60
N MET A 194 -5.69 -15.29 -0.21
CA MET A 194 -4.44 -15.78 -0.77
C MET A 194 -4.26 -17.30 -0.57
N CYS A 195 -4.59 -17.83 0.62
CA CYS A 195 -4.49 -19.27 0.89
C CYS A 195 -5.48 -20.12 0.06
N ASN A 196 -6.64 -19.56 -0.31
CA ASN A 196 -7.62 -20.26 -1.12
C ASN A 196 -7.27 -20.21 -2.62
N THR A 197 -6.80 -19.05 -3.09
CA THR A 197 -6.56 -18.78 -4.52
C THR A 197 -5.18 -19.26 -4.98
N TYR A 198 -4.16 -19.09 -4.15
CA TYR A 198 -2.75 -19.33 -4.50
C TYR A 198 -2.12 -20.46 -3.69
N PHE A 199 -2.89 -21.52 -3.45
CA PHE A 199 -2.50 -22.64 -2.59
C PHE A 199 -1.16 -23.26 -3.03
N GLU A 200 -0.98 -23.54 -4.32
CA GLU A 200 0.21 -24.21 -4.84
C GLU A 200 1.45 -23.32 -4.72
N GLN A 201 1.32 -22.04 -5.06
CA GLN A 201 2.40 -21.07 -4.98
C GLN A 201 2.84 -20.86 -3.53
N ILE A 202 1.88 -20.72 -2.60
CA ILE A 202 2.18 -20.60 -1.16
C ILE A 202 2.86 -21.88 -0.65
N ALA A 203 2.45 -23.07 -1.10
CA ALA A 203 3.08 -24.32 -0.69
C ALA A 203 4.57 -24.37 -1.05
N VAL A 204 4.99 -23.75 -2.15
CA VAL A 204 6.39 -23.65 -2.58
C VAL A 204 7.20 -22.77 -1.63
N PHE A 205 6.69 -21.60 -1.24
CA PHE A 205 7.47 -20.64 -0.46
C PHE A 205 7.19 -20.61 1.06
N ARG A 206 6.23 -21.40 1.57
CA ARG A 206 5.85 -21.38 3.00
C ARG A 206 6.99 -21.54 4.00
N GLY A 207 8.07 -22.21 3.60
CA GLY A 207 9.27 -22.40 4.42
C GLY A 207 10.00 -21.09 4.71
N GLN A 208 9.80 -20.07 3.88
CA GLN A 208 10.36 -18.73 4.01
C GLN A 208 9.49 -17.79 4.88
N LEU A 209 8.34 -18.28 5.36
CA LEU A 209 7.43 -17.53 6.22
C LEU A 209 7.71 -17.81 7.70
N SER A 210 7.62 -16.78 8.54
CA SER A 210 7.78 -16.90 9.99
C SER A 210 6.81 -17.94 10.57
N PHE A 211 7.35 -18.93 11.29
CA PHE A 211 6.54 -19.97 11.92
C PHE A 211 5.55 -19.37 12.94
N ALA A 212 6.02 -18.45 13.79
CA ALA A 212 5.19 -17.82 14.81
C ALA A 212 3.98 -17.08 14.21
N GLN A 213 4.20 -16.37 13.10
CA GLN A 213 3.10 -15.65 12.43
C GLN A 213 2.14 -16.60 11.72
N ARG A 214 2.65 -17.66 11.07
CA ARG A 214 1.82 -18.72 10.45
C ARG A 214 0.96 -19.43 11.50
N GLU A 215 1.56 -19.82 12.62
CA GLU A 215 0.85 -20.49 13.72
C GLU A 215 -0.24 -19.60 14.29
N HIS A 216 0.07 -18.33 14.55
CA HIS A 216 -0.91 -17.35 15.03
C HIS A 216 -2.10 -17.21 14.07
N PHE A 217 -1.84 -17.07 12.77
CA PHE A 217 -2.90 -17.00 11.76
C PHE A 217 -3.78 -18.25 11.75
N VAL A 218 -3.18 -19.45 11.79
CA VAL A 218 -3.93 -20.71 11.85
C VAL A 218 -4.81 -20.80 13.11
N ARG A 219 -4.28 -20.41 14.28
CA ARG A 219 -5.04 -20.38 15.53
C ARG A 219 -6.24 -19.45 15.44
N GLN A 220 -6.05 -18.23 14.92
CA GLN A 220 -7.13 -17.27 14.71
C GLN A 220 -8.17 -17.78 13.71
N PHE A 221 -7.74 -18.42 12.63
CA PHE A 221 -8.64 -19.02 11.65
C PHE A 221 -9.54 -20.11 12.25
N ILE A 222 -8.97 -20.98 13.08
CA ILE A 222 -9.73 -22.03 13.80
C ILE A 222 -10.73 -21.39 14.76
N ALA A 223 -10.30 -20.39 15.53
CA ALA A 223 -11.17 -19.70 16.48
C ALA A 223 -12.39 -19.05 15.80
N GLN A 224 -12.19 -18.40 14.64
CA GLN A 224 -13.28 -17.73 13.91
C GLN A 224 -14.22 -18.68 13.17
N THR A 225 -13.71 -19.81 12.67
CA THR A 225 -14.51 -20.72 11.83
C THR A 225 -15.16 -21.87 12.61
N GLY A 226 -14.67 -22.18 13.81
CA GLY A 226 -15.22 -23.19 14.70
C GLY A 226 -15.38 -24.57 14.04
N ILE A 227 -16.40 -25.32 14.46
CA ILE A 227 -16.65 -26.69 13.98
C ILE A 227 -16.89 -26.73 12.47
N ARG A 228 -17.60 -25.73 11.92
CA ARG A 228 -17.91 -25.63 10.47
C ARG A 228 -16.66 -25.44 9.61
N GLY A 229 -15.57 -24.94 10.20
CA GLY A 229 -14.29 -24.72 9.53
C GLY A 229 -13.29 -25.88 9.61
N ARG A 230 -13.60 -26.99 10.29
CA ARG A 230 -12.58 -28.00 10.64
C ARG A 230 -11.82 -28.55 9.44
N ALA A 231 -12.50 -28.90 8.34
CA ALA A 231 -11.85 -29.38 7.13
C ALA A 231 -10.94 -28.31 6.48
N ARG A 232 -11.40 -27.05 6.45
CA ARG A 232 -10.61 -25.91 5.96
C ARG A 232 -9.40 -25.64 6.84
N ALA A 233 -9.54 -25.76 8.16
CA ALA A 233 -8.45 -25.62 9.10
C ALA A 233 -7.38 -26.70 8.92
N VAL A 234 -7.77 -27.96 8.68
CA VAL A 234 -6.80 -29.03 8.35
C VAL A 234 -6.07 -28.74 7.04
N LYS A 235 -6.78 -28.28 6.00
CA LYS A 235 -6.17 -27.87 4.74
C LYS A 235 -5.19 -26.71 4.95
N LEU A 236 -5.56 -25.71 5.75
CA LEU A 236 -4.72 -24.55 6.05
C LEU A 236 -3.48 -24.92 6.86
N LYS A 237 -3.62 -25.77 7.88
CA LYS A 237 -2.49 -26.33 8.66
C LYS A 237 -1.47 -27.01 7.75
N ARG A 238 -1.94 -27.88 6.85
CA ARG A 238 -1.09 -28.55 5.86
C ARG A 238 -0.44 -27.57 4.89
N LEU A 239 -1.22 -26.63 4.36
CA LEU A 239 -0.71 -25.58 3.47
C LEU A 239 0.45 -24.84 4.11
N LEU A 240 0.25 -24.36 5.35
CA LEU A 240 1.19 -23.52 6.06
C LEU A 240 2.18 -24.30 6.92
N ALA A 241 2.24 -25.64 6.83
CA ALA A 241 3.12 -26.48 7.65
C ALA A 241 3.09 -26.12 9.15
N VAL A 242 1.87 -25.98 9.70
CA VAL A 242 1.60 -25.76 11.14
C VAL A 242 0.99 -27.05 11.71
N PRO A 243 1.50 -27.58 12.84
CA PRO A 243 0.94 -28.76 13.52
C PRO A 243 -0.55 -28.60 13.90
#